data_AF-A0A2M7K7L1-F1
#
_entry.id   AF-A0A2M7K7L1-F1
#
_cell.length_a   1.000
_cell.length_b   1.000
_cell.length_c   1.000
_cell.angle_alpha   90.00
_cell.angle_beta   90.00
_cell.angle_gamma   90.00
#
_symmetry.space_group_name_H-M   'P 1'
#
loop_
_entity.id
_entity.type
_entity.pdbx_description
1 polymer ?
#
loop_
_entity_poly.entity_id
_entity_poly.type
_entity_poly.pdbx_seq_one_letter_code
_entity_poly.pdbx_strand_id
1 'polypeptide(L)'
;MYLTNPSNSYSITINTSDANDIWKNWSLQFFSDTIGTFQFTTNFPTPGAAKASYSTGPTGTVVHFDAINGSVIVTKIDTVNKKISGTFNFTCADENNSANTKAVTEGTFTDVPKQ
;
A
#
# COMPACT_ATOMS: atom_id res chain seq x y z
N MET A 1 -20.99 5.22 4.23
CA MET A 1 -20.77 3.84 4.71
C MET A 1 -19.34 3.80 5.24
N TYR A 2 -19.14 3.85 6.55
CA TYR A 2 -17.80 3.82 7.14
C TYR A 2 -17.29 2.38 7.08
N LEU A 3 -16.32 2.10 6.20
CA LEU A 3 -15.62 0.82 6.19
C LEU A 3 -14.83 0.75 7.50
N THR A 4 -15.35 -0.01 8.46
CA THR A 4 -14.62 -0.32 9.69
C THR A 4 -13.33 -1.01 9.27
N ASN A 5 -12.19 -0.40 9.61
CA ASN A 5 -10.89 -1.04 9.51
C ASN A 5 -11.00 -2.40 10.23
N PRO A 6 -11.00 -3.54 9.53
CA PRO A 6 -11.05 -4.83 10.21
C PRO A 6 -9.82 -4.88 11.11
N SER A 7 -9.98 -5.24 12.38
CA SER A 7 -8.93 -5.27 13.42
C SER A 7 -7.75 -6.22 13.15
N ASN A 8 -7.55 -6.61 11.88
CA ASN A 8 -6.51 -7.47 11.37
C ASN A 8 -5.71 -6.85 10.21
N SER A 9 -5.74 -5.52 10.08
CA SER A 9 -5.03 -4.82 9.01
C SER A 9 -3.55 -4.60 9.34
N TYR A 10 -2.72 -4.59 8.31
CA TYR A 10 -1.39 -4.00 8.35
C TYR A 10 -1.38 -2.82 7.41
N SER A 11 -0.84 -1.70 7.89
CA SER A 11 -0.66 -0.52 7.08
C SER A 11 0.77 -0.01 7.20
N ILE A 12 1.30 0.42 6.07
CA ILE A 12 2.54 1.19 5.99
C ILE A 12 2.15 2.50 5.34
N THR A 13 2.29 3.58 6.08
CA THR A 13 2.01 4.93 5.60
C THR A 13 3.30 5.72 5.68
N ILE A 14 3.73 6.25 4.55
CA ILE A 14 4.89 7.12 4.43
C ILE A 14 4.39 8.46 3.90
N ASN A 15 4.37 9.46 4.78
CA ASN A 15 4.04 10.82 4.40
C ASN A 15 5.35 11.58 4.29
N THR A 16 5.60 12.14 3.11
CA THR A 16 6.73 13.01 2.84
C THR A 16 6.19 14.31 2.24
N SER A 17 6.95 15.38 2.36
CA SER A 17 6.62 16.64 1.71
C SER A 17 7.91 17.35 1.40
N ASP A 18 7.99 17.99 0.25
CA ASP A 18 9.04 18.96 -0.07
C ASP A 18 8.40 20.28 -0.54
N ALA A 19 9.22 21.31 -0.71
CA ALA A 19 8.73 22.66 -1.04
C ALA A 19 7.97 22.73 -2.38
N ASN A 20 8.17 21.78 -3.28
CA ASN A 20 7.53 21.73 -4.60
C ASN A 20 6.40 20.69 -4.66
N ASP A 21 6.36 19.78 -3.69
CA ASP A 21 5.37 18.72 -3.58
C ASP A 21 4.99 18.51 -2.11
N ILE A 22 3.95 19.24 -1.74
CA ILE A 22 3.43 19.28 -0.38
C ILE A 22 2.46 18.13 -0.07
N TRP A 23 2.17 17.26 -1.06
CA TRP A 23 1.27 16.11 -0.91
C TRP A 23 1.89 14.78 -1.36
N LYS A 24 3.12 14.47 -0.93
CA LYS A 24 3.71 13.14 -1.15
C LYS A 24 3.25 12.14 -0.08
N ASN A 25 2.09 11.56 -0.28
CA ASN A 25 1.57 10.53 0.60
C ASN A 25 1.62 9.17 -0.10
N TRP A 26 2.26 8.21 0.54
CA TRP A 26 2.30 6.82 0.10
C TRP A 26 1.66 5.94 1.17
N SER A 27 0.82 5.02 0.73
CA SER A 27 0.22 4.02 1.60
C SER A 27 0.24 2.63 0.97
N LEU A 28 0.45 1.63 1.81
CA LEU A 28 0.29 0.22 1.52
C LEU A 28 -0.57 -0.38 2.62
N GLN A 29 -1.63 -1.09 2.27
CA GLN A 29 -2.52 -1.77 3.20
C GLN A 29 -2.84 -3.19 2.72
N PHE A 30 -2.80 -4.15 3.64
CA PHE A 30 -3.20 -5.53 3.38
C PHE A 30 -3.60 -6.22 4.68
N PHE A 31 -4.31 -7.34 4.56
CA PHE A 31 -4.66 -8.21 5.69
C PHE A 31 -3.95 -9.53 5.54
N SER A 32 -3.23 -9.95 6.58
CA SER A 32 -2.65 -11.29 6.57
C SER A 32 -2.36 -11.83 7.97
N ASP A 33 -2.85 -13.03 8.24
CA ASP A 33 -2.39 -13.84 9.37
C ASP A 33 -1.51 -15.02 8.91
N THR A 34 -1.06 -15.01 7.65
CA THR A 34 -0.32 -16.11 7.02
C THR A 34 0.86 -15.61 6.18
N ILE A 35 1.94 -16.39 6.13
CA ILE A 35 2.99 -16.19 5.13
C ILE A 35 2.38 -16.47 3.76
N GLY A 36 2.59 -15.58 2.80
CA GLY A 36 1.93 -15.71 1.50
C GLY A 36 2.05 -14.48 0.61
N THR A 37 1.42 -14.57 -0.55
CA THR A 37 1.37 -13.51 -1.56
C THR A 37 -0.03 -12.94 -1.65
N PHE A 38 -0.13 -11.61 -1.60
CA PHE A 38 -1.38 -10.84 -1.62
C PHE A 38 -1.36 -9.93 -2.84
N GLN A 39 -2.35 -10.07 -3.72
CA GLN A 39 -2.37 -9.33 -4.98
C GLN A 39 -2.95 -7.93 -4.76
N PHE A 40 -2.43 -6.93 -5.48
CA PHE A 40 -3.08 -5.62 -5.52
C PHE A 40 -4.38 -5.69 -6.30
N THR A 41 -5.45 -5.16 -5.72
CA THR A 41 -6.77 -5.13 -6.36
C THR A 41 -7.45 -3.79 -6.12
N THR A 42 -8.36 -3.41 -7.02
CA THR A 42 -9.23 -2.24 -6.84
C THR A 42 -10.37 -2.50 -5.84
N ASN A 43 -10.65 -3.77 -5.52
CA ASN A 43 -11.73 -4.20 -4.62
C ASN A 43 -11.15 -4.63 -3.25
N PHE A 44 -10.80 -3.65 -2.44
CA PHE A 44 -10.32 -3.81 -1.07
C PHE A 44 -11.38 -3.32 -0.07
N PRO A 45 -11.62 -3.97 1.10
CA PRO A 45 -10.84 -5.03 1.74
C PRO A 45 -11.40 -6.45 1.52
N THR A 46 -10.97 -7.14 0.47
CA THR A 46 -11.29 -8.57 0.26
C THR A 46 -10.16 -9.45 0.83
N PRO A 47 -10.43 -10.61 1.47
CA PRO A 47 -9.36 -11.52 1.89
C PRO A 47 -8.40 -11.86 0.73
N GLY A 48 -7.09 -11.78 0.98
CA GLY A 48 -6.08 -11.99 -0.07
C GLY A 48 -5.75 -10.75 -0.91
N ALA A 49 -6.44 -9.62 -0.69
CA ALA A 49 -6.20 -8.37 -1.40
C ALA A 49 -5.26 -7.41 -0.64
N ALA A 50 -4.43 -6.71 -1.39
CA ALA A 50 -3.68 -5.54 -0.96
C ALA A 50 -4.18 -4.29 -1.72
N LYS A 51 -3.98 -3.12 -1.12
CA LYS A 51 -4.13 -1.81 -1.76
C LYS A 51 -2.86 -1.02 -1.55
N ALA A 52 -2.40 -0.33 -2.58
CA ALA A 52 -1.41 0.73 -2.41
C ALA A 52 -1.84 1.96 -3.20
N SER A 53 -1.50 3.13 -2.66
CA SER A 53 -1.76 4.41 -3.31
C SER A 53 -0.61 5.37 -3.08
N TYR A 54 -0.37 6.22 -4.06
CA TYR A 54 0.63 7.26 -4.02
C TYR A 54 0.00 8.56 -4.54
N SER A 55 0.08 9.63 -3.76
CA SER A 55 -0.33 10.96 -4.21
C SER A 55 0.90 11.86 -4.28
N THR A 56 0.90 12.79 -5.24
CA THR A 56 2.00 13.73 -5.49
C THR A 56 1.48 14.97 -6.20
N GLY A 57 2.00 16.13 -5.85
CA GLY A 57 1.75 17.40 -6.52
C GLY A 57 1.45 18.55 -5.55
N PRO A 58 1.48 19.79 -6.04
CA PRO A 58 1.09 20.94 -5.24
C PRO A 58 -0.42 20.95 -4.98
N THR A 59 -0.84 21.66 -3.92
CA THR A 59 -2.26 21.84 -3.58
C THR A 59 -3.05 22.33 -4.80
N GLY A 60 -4.14 21.64 -5.13
CA GLY A 60 -5.01 21.96 -6.28
C GLY A 60 -4.66 21.25 -7.58
N THR A 61 -3.51 20.57 -7.65
CA THR A 61 -3.04 19.78 -8.81
C THR A 61 -2.45 18.43 -8.37
N VAL A 62 -2.96 17.89 -7.25
CA VAL A 62 -2.52 16.59 -6.74
C VAL A 62 -2.93 15.51 -7.74
N VAL A 63 -1.98 14.64 -8.08
CA VAL A 63 -2.20 13.45 -8.89
C VAL A 63 -2.22 12.25 -7.96
N HIS A 64 -3.23 11.40 -8.13
CA HIS A 64 -3.41 10.19 -7.35
C HIS A 64 -3.13 8.97 -8.23
N PHE A 65 -2.23 8.11 -7.75
CA PHE A 65 -1.89 6.84 -8.36
C PHE A 65 -2.37 5.70 -7.48
N ASP A 66 -3.15 4.78 -8.04
CA ASP A 66 -3.55 3.55 -7.35
C ASP A 66 -2.83 2.35 -7.96
N ALA A 67 -2.44 1.39 -7.12
CA ALA A 67 -1.89 0.12 -7.59
C ALA A 67 -2.93 -0.64 -8.42
N ILE A 68 -2.55 -1.02 -9.62
CA ILE A 68 -3.41 -1.74 -10.58
C ILE A 68 -3.00 -3.20 -10.78
N ASN A 69 -1.77 -3.57 -10.41
CA ASN A 69 -1.26 -4.93 -10.48
C ASN A 69 -0.07 -5.12 -9.52
N GLY A 70 0.40 -6.36 -9.36
CA GLY A 70 1.55 -6.71 -8.53
C GLY A 70 1.14 -7.33 -7.21
N SER A 71 2.08 -7.42 -6.27
CA SER A 71 1.84 -8.12 -5.02
C SER A 71 2.65 -7.62 -3.82
N VAL A 72 2.13 -7.97 -2.64
CA VAL A 72 2.85 -7.98 -1.37
C VAL A 72 3.16 -9.42 -1.01
N ILE A 73 4.39 -9.70 -0.61
CA ILE A 73 4.84 -11.01 -0.16
C ILE A 73 5.20 -10.90 1.33
N VAL A 74 4.43 -11.55 2.19
CA VAL A 74 4.75 -11.67 3.62
C VAL A 74 5.70 -12.85 3.79
N THR A 75 6.91 -12.60 4.31
CA THR A 75 7.95 -13.62 4.49
C THR A 75 8.17 -14.02 5.94
N LYS A 76 7.71 -13.19 6.90
CA LYS A 76 7.83 -13.45 8.33
C LYS A 76 6.62 -12.94 9.10
N ILE A 77 6.15 -13.73 10.05
CA ILE A 77 5.16 -13.35 11.06
C ILE A 77 5.74 -13.64 12.43
N ASP A 78 5.84 -12.60 13.26
CA ASP A 78 6.11 -12.71 14.68
C ASP A 78 4.77 -12.67 15.42
N THR A 79 4.29 -13.85 15.83
CA THR A 79 2.99 -14.01 16.50
C THR A 79 3.02 -13.54 17.95
N VAL A 80 4.20 -13.47 18.58
CA VAL A 80 4.37 -13.01 19.96
C VAL A 80 4.27 -11.49 19.99
N ASN A 81 5.01 -10.81 19.12
CA ASN A 81 5.04 -9.34 19.06
C ASN A 81 4.01 -8.75 18.09
N LYS A 82 3.23 -9.59 17.39
CA LYS A 82 2.21 -9.22 16.40
C LYS A 82 2.76 -8.33 15.28
N LYS A 83 3.89 -8.75 14.70
CA LYS A 83 4.61 -8.02 13.64
C LYS A 83 4.81 -8.85 12.40
N ILE A 84 4.96 -8.19 11.26
CA ILE A 84 5.23 -8.85 9.98
C ILE A 84 6.36 -8.18 9.21
N SER A 85 7.03 -8.97 8.37
CA SER A 85 8.05 -8.51 7.44
C SER A 85 7.86 -9.15 6.07
N GLY A 86 8.37 -8.50 5.02
CA GLY A 86 8.17 -8.95 3.66
C GLY A 86 8.63 -7.95 2.62
N THR A 87 8.18 -8.18 1.39
CA THR A 87 8.49 -7.36 0.21
C THR A 87 7.23 -7.00 -0.55
N PHE A 88 7.32 -6.01 -1.44
CA PHE A 88 6.24 -5.68 -2.36
C PHE A 88 6.79 -5.14 -3.67
N ASN A 89 6.06 -5.38 -4.74
CA ASN A 89 6.29 -4.79 -6.05
C ASN A 89 4.95 -4.59 -6.75
N PHE A 90 4.78 -3.47 -7.44
CA PHE A 90 3.54 -3.16 -8.14
C PHE A 90 3.70 -2.10 -9.21
N THR A 91 2.73 -2.04 -10.11
CA THR A 91 2.53 -0.89 -10.99
C THR A 91 1.32 -0.11 -10.47
N CYS A 92 1.46 1.21 -10.38
CA CYS A 92 0.33 2.11 -10.14
C CYS A 92 0.04 2.96 -11.38
N ALA A 93 -1.21 3.37 -11.52
CA ALA A 93 -1.69 4.22 -12.60
C ALA A 93 -2.39 5.44 -12.02
N ASP A 94 -2.23 6.58 -12.70
CA ASP A 94 -2.95 7.81 -12.42
C ASP A 94 -4.47 7.57 -12.62
N GLU A 95 -5.25 7.94 -11.61
CA GLU A 95 -6.71 7.75 -11.60
C GLU A 95 -7.41 8.52 -12.72
N ASN A 96 -6.82 9.62 -13.19
CA ASN A 96 -7.37 10.49 -14.23
C ASN A 96 -6.72 10.24 -15.61
N ASN A 97 -5.65 9.45 -15.67
CA ASN A 97 -4.96 9.10 -16.91
C ASN A 97 -4.26 7.73 -16.77
N SER A 98 -4.98 6.63 -17.03
CA SER A 98 -4.44 5.28 -16.82
C SER A 98 -3.21 4.92 -17.68
N ALA A 99 -2.88 5.71 -18.70
CA ALA A 99 -1.64 5.54 -19.47
C ALA A 99 -0.40 6.09 -18.73
N ASN A 100 -0.59 6.97 -17.76
CA ASN A 100 0.46 7.48 -16.87
C ASN A 100 0.69 6.48 -15.73
N THR A 101 1.65 5.57 -15.92
CA THR A 101 1.96 4.51 -14.95
C THR A 101 3.32 4.71 -14.29
N LYS A 102 3.45 4.23 -13.04
CA LYS A 102 4.72 4.17 -12.31
C LYS A 102 4.93 2.77 -11.75
N ALA A 103 6.17 2.28 -11.81
CA ALA A 103 6.54 1.02 -11.18
C ALA A 103 7.18 1.26 -9.81
N VAL A 104 6.76 0.47 -8.83
CA VAL A 104 7.38 0.36 -7.52
C VAL A 104 8.02 -1.02 -7.44
N THR A 105 9.35 -1.05 -7.46
CA THR A 105 10.15 -2.28 -7.44
C THR A 105 10.94 -2.36 -6.15
N GLU A 106 11.25 -3.59 -5.72
CA GLU A 106 12.15 -3.85 -4.58
C GLU A 106 11.70 -3.24 -3.23
N GLY A 107 10.39 -3.04 -3.06
CA GLY A 107 9.84 -2.57 -1.80
C GLY A 107 10.04 -3.61 -0.69
N THR A 108 10.40 -3.15 0.51
CA THR A 108 10.59 -4.00 1.69
C THR A 108 9.89 -3.40 2.90
N PHE A 109 9.41 -4.26 3.79
CA PHE A 109 8.95 -3.85 5.12
C PHE A 109 9.44 -4.82 6.18
N THR A 110 9.76 -4.28 7.36
CA THR A 110 10.35 -5.05 8.45
C THR A 110 9.62 -4.71 9.74
N ASP A 111 9.19 -5.76 10.44
CA ASP A 111 8.65 -5.69 11.80
C ASP A 111 7.49 -4.70 11.97
N VAL A 112 6.63 -4.60 10.94
CA VAL A 112 5.44 -3.75 10.90
C VAL A 112 4.39 -4.31 11.87
N PRO A 113 3.92 -3.53 12.85
CA PRO A 113 2.92 -3.99 13.82
C PRO A 113 1.53 -4.08 13.19
N LYS A 114 0.74 -5.04 13.69
CA LYS A 114 -0.69 -5.18 13.39
C LYS A 114 -1.48 -4.00 13.99
N GLN A 115 -2.42 -3.42 13.25
CA GLN A 115 -3.27 -2.29 13.67
C GLN A 115 -4.71 -2.72 13.95
#